data_AF-A0A0Q7Y6R7-F1
#
_entry.id   AF-A0A0Q7Y6R7-F1
#
_cell.length_a   1.000
_cell.length_b   1.000
_cell.length_c   1.000
_cell.angle_alpha   90.00
_cell.angle_beta   90.00
_cell.angle_gamma   90.00
#
_symmetry.space_group_name_H-M   'P 1'
#
loop_
_entity.id
_entity.type
_entity.pdbx_description
1 polymer ?
#
loop_
_entity_poly.entity_id
_entity_poly.type
_entity_poly.pdbx_seq_one_letter_code
_entity_poly.pdbx_strand_id
1 'polypeptide(L)' 'MEHELTLKELAADPLILMVMRADGVAEDSLQDLMKQVAESEISRLQLQMHKTRADEFYARLDESLAHTAKSLRRNA' A
#
# COMPACT_ATOMS: atom_id res chain seq x y z
N MET A 1 -13.08 -0.38 22.22
CA MET A 1 -12.58 0.15 20.94
C MET A 1 -11.08 0.25 21.10
N GLU A 2 -10.30 -0.58 20.42
CA GLU A 2 -8.83 -0.43 20.39
C GLU A 2 -8.53 0.92 19.72
N HIS A 3 -7.91 1.84 20.45
CA HIS A 3 -7.39 3.06 19.86
C HIS A 3 -6.04 2.71 19.25
N GLU A 4 -5.97 2.60 17.92
CA GLU A 4 -4.69 2.64 17.23
C GLU A 4 -4.07 4.01 17.46
N LEU A 5 -2.97 4.04 18.21
CA LEU A 5 -2.17 5.24 18.39
C LEU A 5 -1.63 5.68 17.04
N THR A 6 -1.80 6.95 16.72
CA THR A 6 -1.14 7.55 15.56
C THR A 6 0.38 7.58 15.80
N LEU A 7 1.16 7.63 14.72
CA LEU A 7 2.63 7.64 14.78
C LEU A 7 3.20 8.75 15.69
N LYS A 8 2.52 9.90 15.72
CA LYS A 8 2.87 11.01 16.62
C LYS A 8 2.59 10.71 18.09
N GLU A 9 1.52 10.00 18.37
CA GLU A 9 1.15 9.62 19.73
C GLU A 9 2.04 8.50 20.27
N LEU A 10 2.45 7.56 19.39
CA LEU A 10 3.39 6.51 19.73
C LEU A 10 4.79 7.07 20.05
N ALA A 11 5.29 8.00 19.24
CA ALA A 11 6.58 8.66 19.48
C ALA A 11 6.57 9.59 20.70
N ALA A 12 5.39 10.10 21.09
CA ALA A 12 5.22 10.94 22.27
C ALA A 12 4.87 10.12 23.54
N ASP A 13 4.74 8.79 23.44
CA ASP A 13 4.37 7.94 24.57
C ASP A 13 5.56 7.80 25.53
N PRO A 14 5.44 8.30 26.78
CA PRO A 14 6.53 8.24 27.76
C PRO A 14 6.96 6.81 28.11
N LEU A 15 6.03 5.85 28.10
CA LEU A 15 6.34 4.45 28.41
C LEU A 15 7.15 3.81 27.29
N ILE A 16 6.81 4.09 26.04
CA ILE A 16 7.54 3.61 24.87
C ILE A 16 8.96 4.18 24.87
N LEU A 17 9.10 5.48 25.12
CA LEU A 17 10.40 6.14 25.24
C LEU A 17 11.24 5.57 26.40
N MET A 18 10.62 5.23 27.54
CA MET A 18 11.32 4.61 28.66
C MET A 18 11.83 3.21 28.33
N VAL A 19 11.03 2.39 27.65
CA VAL A 19 11.43 1.04 27.21
C VAL A 19 12.55 1.12 26.17
N MET A 20 12.42 2.00 25.16
CA MET A 20 13.46 2.20 24.15
C MET A 20 14.79 2.59 24.77
N ARG A 21 14.79 3.50 25.76
CA ARG A 21 16.01 3.88 26.49
C ARG A 21 16.60 2.72 27.29
N ALA A 22 15.75 1.90 27.91
CA ALA A 22 16.21 0.71 28.64
C ALA A 22 16.89 -0.31 27.71
N ASP A 23 16.40 -0.40 26.47
CA ASP A 23 16.93 -1.30 25.44
C ASP A 23 18.08 -0.68 24.61
N GLY A 24 18.49 0.55 24.92
CA GLY A 24 19.57 1.26 24.20
C GLY A 24 19.19 1.71 22.78
N VAL A 25 17.89 1.78 22.47
CA VAL A 25 17.37 2.21 21.18
C VAL A 25 17.31 3.74 21.15
N ALA A 26 17.98 4.34 20.16
CA ALA A 26 17.90 5.78 19.93
C ALA A 26 16.50 6.15 19.42
N GLU A 27 15.99 7.31 19.87
CA GLU A 27 14.67 7.81 19.47
C GLU A 27 14.57 8.01 17.95
N ASP A 28 15.64 8.52 17.33
CA ASP A 28 15.77 8.71 15.89
C ASP A 28 15.64 7.38 15.12
N SER A 29 16.12 6.27 15.70
CA SER A 29 16.03 4.95 15.07
C SER A 29 14.59 4.46 14.93
N LEU A 30 13.72 4.79 15.90
CA LEU A 30 12.29 4.48 15.77
C LEU A 30 11.68 5.30 14.64
N GLN A 31 11.95 6.61 14.59
CA GLN A 31 11.41 7.48 13.55
C GLN A 31 11.84 7.04 12.15
N ASP A 32 13.11 6.67 11.96
CA ASP A 32 13.62 6.16 10.70
C ASP A 32 12.96 4.84 10.30
N LEU A 33 12.79 3.92 11.26
CA LEU A 33 12.07 2.67 11.02
C LEU A 33 10.61 2.93 10.62
N MET A 34 9.92 3.83 11.34
CA MET A 34 8.53 4.17 11.04
C MET A 34 8.41 4.76 9.64
N LYS A 35 9.33 5.63 9.26
CA LYS A 35 9.37 6.24 7.92
C LYS A 35 9.57 5.18 6.83
N GLN A 36 10.52 4.25 7.02
CA GLN A 36 10.77 3.16 6.07
C GLN A 36 9.56 2.25 5.91
N VAL A 37 8.88 1.91 7.02
CA VAL A 37 7.66 1.10 6.98
C VAL A 37 6.55 1.84 6.23
N ALA A 38 6.34 3.13 6.51
CA ALA A 38 5.34 3.93 5.81
C ALA A 38 5.62 4.01 4.30
N GLU A 39 6.86 4.25 3.90
CA GLU A 39 7.27 4.29 2.48
C GLU A 39 7.07 2.92 1.80
N SER A 40 7.39 1.83 2.49
CA SER A 40 7.16 0.47 2.01
C SER A 40 5.67 0.18 1.81
N GLU A 41 4.81 0.53 2.77
CA GLU A 41 3.37 0.33 2.66
C GLU A 41 2.74 1.17 1.55
N ILE A 42 3.16 2.43 1.40
CA ILE A 42 2.73 3.27 0.28
C ILE A 42 3.12 2.62 -1.06
N SER A 43 4.36 2.15 -1.18
CA SER A 43 4.85 1.51 -2.40
C SER A 43 4.07 0.23 -2.71
N ARG A 44 3.76 -0.58 -1.68
CA ARG A 44 2.94 -1.80 -1.80
C ARG A 44 1.53 -1.48 -2.29
N LEU A 45 0.88 -0.47 -1.70
CA LEU A 45 -0.47 -0.04 -2.10
C LEU A 45 -0.48 0.50 -3.53
N GLN A 46 0.51 1.30 -3.92
CA GLN A 46 0.64 1.80 -5.29
C GLN A 46 0.79 0.65 -6.28
N LEU A 47 1.66 -0.32 -6.00
CA LEU A 47 1.84 -1.49 -6.85
C LEU A 47 0.54 -2.28 -7.01
N GLN A 48 -0.21 -2.46 -5.92
CA GLN A 48 -1.50 -3.13 -5.95
C GLN A 48 -2.51 -2.37 -6.80
N MET A 49 -2.60 -1.04 -6.65
CA MET A 49 -3.47 -0.20 -7.49
C MET A 49 -3.09 -0.28 -8.97
N HIS A 50 -1.79 -0.26 -9.29
CA HIS A 50 -1.32 -0.41 -10.66
C HIS A 50 -1.71 -1.77 -11.25
N LYS A 51 -1.55 -2.85 -10.49
CA LYS A 51 -1.96 -4.19 -10.91
C LYS A 51 -3.47 -4.24 -11.18
N THR A 52 -4.30 -3.79 -10.23
CA THR A 52 -5.76 -3.77 -10.41
C THR A 52 -6.17 -2.98 -11.64
N ARG A 53 -5.58 -1.80 -11.88
CA ARG A 53 -5.86 -1.01 -13.08
C ARG A 53 -5.44 -1.74 -14.36
N ALA A 54 -4.31 -2.43 -14.36
CA ALA A 54 -3.86 -3.21 -15.51
C ALA A 54 -4.83 -4.37 -15.79
N ASP A 55 -5.23 -5.10 -14.76
CA ASP A 55 -6.19 -6.21 -14.86
C ASP A 55 -7.53 -5.72 -15.44
N GLU A 56 -8.06 -4.59 -14.95
CA GLU A 56 -9.27 -3.97 -15.50
C GLU A 56 -9.11 -3.53 -16.95
N PHE A 57 -7.96 -2.94 -17.30
CA PHE A 57 -7.67 -2.50 -18.66
C PHE A 57 -7.67 -3.68 -19.64
N TYR A 58 -6.95 -4.75 -19.30
CA TYR A 58 -6.86 -5.93 -20.16
C TYR A 58 -8.19 -6.67 -20.26
N ALA A 59 -8.96 -6.76 -19.19
CA ALA A 59 -10.31 -7.33 -19.25
C ALA A 59 -11.21 -6.58 -20.26
N ARG A 60 -11.21 -5.24 -20.23
CA ARG A 60 -11.96 -4.42 -21.19
C ARG A 60 -11.44 -4.55 -22.62
N LEU A 61 -10.13 -4.67 -22.79
CA LEU A 61 -9.51 -4.86 -24.10
C LEU A 61 -9.96 -6.20 -24.71
N ASP A 62 -9.91 -7.28 -23.95
CA ASP A 62 -10.32 -8.62 -24.39
C ASP A 62 -11.81 -8.64 -24.79
N GLU A 63 -12.67 -8.00 -24.00
CA GLU A 63 -14.10 -7.83 -24.34
C GLU A 63 -14.27 -7.09 -25.68
N SER A 64 -13.55 -5.98 -25.87
CA SER A 64 -13.63 -5.19 -27.12
C SER A 64 -13.17 -5.96 -28.35
N LEU A 65 -12.12 -6.77 -28.22
CA LEU A 65 -11.59 -7.62 -29.29
C LEU A 65 -12.58 -8.74 -29.63
N ALA A 66 -13.19 -9.36 -28.61
CA ALA A 66 -14.22 -10.37 -28.80
C ALA A 66 -15.46 -9.82 -29.54
N HIS A 67 -15.90 -8.61 -29.20
CA HIS A 67 -17.00 -7.93 -29.90
C HIS A 67 -16.66 -7.65 -31.38
N THR A 68 -15.45 -7.17 -31.66
CA THR A 68 -14.97 -6.91 -33.03
C THR A 68 -14.85 -8.19 -33.86
N ALA A 69 -14.34 -9.27 -33.27
CA ALA A 69 -14.25 -10.57 -33.94
C ALA A 69 -15.65 -11.14 -34.27
N LYS A 70 -16.63 -10.95 -33.37
CA LYS A 70 -18.01 -11.39 -33.57
C LYS A 70 -18.74 -10.58 -34.66
N SER A 71 -18.48 -9.28 -34.78
CA SER A 71 -19.09 -8.45 -35.84
C SER A 71 -18.53 -8.79 -37.22
N LEU A 72 -17.23 -9.04 -37.33
CA LEU A 72 -16.59 -9.48 -38.58
C LEU A 72 -17.14 -10.82 -39.09
N ARG A 73 -17.37 -11.80 -38.19
CA ARG A 73 -17.96 -13.11 -38.54
C ARG A 73 -19.43 -13.05 -38.97
N ARG A 74 -20.16 -11.99 -38.62
CA ARG A 74 -21.57 -11.80 -39.01
C ARG A 74 -21.72 -11.11 -40.36
N ASN A 75 -20.70 -10.40 -40.82
CA ASN A 75 -20.69 -9.65 -42.07
C ASN A 75 -19.92 -10.36 -43.20
N ALA A 76 -19.41 -11.57 -42.93
CA ALA A 76 -18.79 -12.48 -43.90
C ALA A 76 -19.77 -13.61 -44.22
#